data_AF-A0A2N2HS07-F1
#
_entry.id   AF-A0A2N2HS07-F1
#
_cell.length_a   1.000
_cell.length_b   1.000
_cell.length_c   1.000
_cell.angle_alpha   90.00
_cell.angle_beta   90.00
_cell.angle_gamma   90.00
#
_symmetry.space_group_name_H-M   'P 1'
#
loop_
_entity.id
_entity.type
_entity.pdbx_description
1 polymer ?
#
loop_
_entity_poly.entity_id
_entity_poly.type
_entity_poly.pdbx_seq_one_letter_code
_entity_poly.pdbx_strand_id
1 'polypeptide(L)'
;MNSLPPLPERSYEEISRNRRKILREAYACYPEYAYCDPEVFDWHTEEARANLFDLYYLSDSGLIHCIGSTTTGHRRPDFFMLTPAGADLLEIPGRLDERFPA
;
A
#
# COMPACT_ATOMS: atom_id res chain seq x y z
N MET A 1 0.98 11.22 -26.22
CA MET A 1 0.59 10.42 -25.05
C MET A 1 1.88 9.98 -24.38
N ASN A 2 2.21 10.55 -23.22
CA ASN A 2 3.34 10.04 -22.43
C ASN A 2 2.87 8.71 -21.83
N SER A 3 3.41 7.59 -22.31
CA SER A 3 3.14 6.28 -21.71
C SER A 3 3.69 6.29 -20.29
N LEU A 4 2.87 5.94 -19.30
CA LEU A 4 3.36 5.72 -17.94
C LEU A 4 4.51 4.70 -17.94
N PRO A 5 5.50 4.81 -17.04
CA PRO A 5 6.56 3.83 -16.93
C PRO A 5 5.97 2.44 -16.61
N PRO A 6 6.58 1.34 -17.09
CA PRO A 6 6.15 0.00 -16.73
C PRO A 6 6.22 -0.21 -15.21
N LEU A 7 5.53 -1.23 -14.71
CA LEU A 7 5.83 -1.69 -13.35
C LEU A 7 7.23 -2.31 -13.35
N PRO A 8 8.08 -1.99 -12.37
CA PRO A 8 9.38 -2.63 -12.27
C PRO A 8 9.20 -4.12 -12.03
N GLU A 9 10.06 -4.94 -12.63
CA GLU A 9 10.18 -6.35 -12.27
C GLU A 9 10.68 -6.44 -10.82
N ARG A 10 9.95 -7.19 -10.00
CA ARG A 10 10.21 -7.32 -8.57
C ARG A 10 10.01 -8.76 -8.14
N SER A 11 10.84 -9.23 -7.22
CA SER A 11 10.66 -10.54 -6.59
C SER A 11 9.45 -10.52 -5.66
N TYR A 12 8.93 -11.70 -5.34
CA TYR A 12 7.85 -11.82 -4.36
C TYR A 12 8.27 -11.35 -2.95
N GLU A 13 9.55 -11.50 -2.62
CA GLU A 13 10.15 -10.99 -1.38
C GLU A 13 10.09 -9.46 -1.34
N GLU A 14 10.45 -8.78 -2.43
CA GLU A 14 10.41 -7.31 -2.52
C GLU A 14 8.98 -6.78 -2.38
N ILE A 15 8.03 -7.43 -3.05
CA ILE A 15 6.60 -7.14 -2.97
C ILE A 15 6.11 -7.33 -1.52
N SER A 16 6.43 -8.45 -0.89
CA SER A 16 6.00 -8.77 0.47
C SER A 16 6.60 -7.82 1.49
N ARG A 17 7.87 -7.46 1.35
CA ARG A 17 8.55 -6.46 2.17
C ARG A 17 7.89 -5.09 2.06
N ASN A 18 7.51 -4.66 0.85
CA ASN A 18 6.84 -3.38 0.66
C ASN A 18 5.44 -3.36 1.29
N ARG A 19 4.66 -4.44 1.12
CA ARG A 19 3.34 -4.58 1.74
C ARG A 19 3.42 -4.56 3.26
N ARG A 20 4.40 -5.24 3.85
CA ARG A 20 4.67 -5.17 5.30
C ARG A 20 5.01 -3.76 5.75
N LYS A 21 5.80 -3.01 4.97
CA LYS A 21 6.13 -1.61 5.26
C LYS A 21 4.86 -0.75 5.31
N ILE A 22 4.03 -0.82 4.27
CA ILE A 22 2.77 -0.05 4.19
C ILE A 22 1.83 -0.41 5.34
N LEU A 23 1.67 -1.69 5.69
CA LEU A 23 0.85 -2.12 6.82
C LEU A 23 1.35 -1.57 8.16
N ARG A 24 2.68 -1.58 8.38
CA ARG A 24 3.28 -1.02 9.61
C ARG A 24 3.11 0.49 9.69
N GLU A 25 3.19 1.18 8.57
CA GLU A 25 2.92 2.62 8.48
C GLU A 25 1.46 2.93 8.83
N ALA A 26 0.51 2.19 8.25
CA ALA A 26 -0.91 2.30 8.60
C ALA A 26 -1.16 1.99 10.09
N TYR A 27 -0.47 1.00 10.65
CA TYR A 27 -0.60 0.62 12.06
C TYR A 27 -0.04 1.68 13.01
N ALA A 28 1.07 2.34 12.65
CA ALA A 28 1.64 3.41 13.46
C ALA A 28 0.71 4.62 13.61
N CYS A 29 -0.21 4.82 12.65
CA CYS A 29 -1.21 5.88 12.69
C CYS A 29 -2.57 5.42 13.24
N TYR A 30 -2.82 4.12 13.41
CA TYR A 30 -4.14 3.60 13.76
C TYR A 30 -4.64 4.13 15.13
N PRO A 31 -5.90 4.59 15.27
CA PRO A 31 -7.02 4.50 14.32
C PRO A 31 -7.17 5.67 13.33
N GLU A 32 -6.14 6.51 13.20
CA GLU A 32 -6.12 7.65 12.28
C GLU A 32 -5.65 7.28 10.87
N TYR A 33 -5.75 8.25 9.96
CA TYR A 33 -5.37 8.15 8.57
C TYR A 33 -3.88 8.42 8.35
N ALA A 34 -3.20 7.55 7.61
CA ALA A 34 -1.88 7.82 7.04
C ALA A 34 -2.05 8.61 5.73
N TYR A 35 -1.24 9.64 5.53
CA TYR A 35 -1.24 10.45 4.31
C TYR A 35 -0.50 9.73 3.18
N CYS A 36 -1.10 9.69 1.99
CA CYS A 36 -0.40 9.24 0.79
C CYS A 36 0.50 10.37 0.27
N ASP A 37 1.78 10.34 0.64
CA ASP A 37 2.78 11.28 0.12
C ASP A 37 2.91 11.16 -1.42
N PRO A 38 2.70 12.23 -2.21
CA PRO A 38 2.88 12.21 -3.65
C PRO A 38 4.29 11.82 -4.12
N GLU A 39 5.32 11.99 -3.30
CA GLU A 39 6.68 11.57 -3.66
C GLU A 39 6.85 10.04 -3.52
N VAL A 40 6.06 9.41 -2.65
CA VAL A 40 6.11 7.96 -2.36
C VAL A 40 5.06 7.18 -3.14
N PHE A 41 3.91 7.81 -3.42
CA PHE A 41 2.75 7.21 -4.07
C PHE A 41 2.36 8.04 -5.29
N ASP A 42 2.85 7.64 -6.46
CA ASP A 42 2.63 8.35 -7.72
C ASP A 42 2.72 7.41 -8.92
N TRP A 43 2.10 7.80 -10.03
CA TRP A 43 2.06 7.03 -11.27
C TRP A 43 3.27 7.27 -12.17
N HIS A 44 4.05 8.32 -11.94
CA HIS A 44 5.07 8.78 -12.89
C HIS A 44 6.48 8.23 -12.62
N THR A 45 6.71 7.54 -11.50
CA THR A 45 7.96 6.82 -11.23
C THR A 45 7.69 5.33 -11.00
N GLU A 46 8.66 4.47 -11.35
CA GLU A 46 8.50 3.02 -11.20
C GLU A 46 8.31 2.60 -9.74
N GLU A 47 9.09 3.19 -8.84
CA GLU A 47 9.04 2.90 -7.40
C GLU A 47 7.73 3.38 -6.76
N ALA A 48 7.32 4.63 -7.04
CA ALA A 48 6.09 5.15 -6.47
C ALA A 48 4.85 4.42 -7.04
N ARG A 49 4.94 3.96 -8.30
CA ARG A 49 3.91 3.15 -8.92
C ARG A 49 3.83 1.76 -8.28
N ALA A 50 4.97 1.15 -7.98
CA ALA A 50 5.03 -0.10 -7.22
C ALA A 50 4.34 0.03 -5.85
N ASN A 51 4.55 1.14 -5.13
CA ASN A 51 3.88 1.43 -3.87
C ASN A 51 2.36 1.56 -4.03
N LEU A 52 1.90 2.23 -5.09
CA LEU A 52 0.46 2.31 -5.38
C LEU A 52 -0.15 0.94 -5.66
N PHE A 53 0.51 0.07 -6.42
CA PHE A 53 0.01 -1.28 -6.68
C PHE A 53 -0.09 -2.12 -5.41
N ASP A 54 0.91 -2.03 -4.53
CA ASP A 54 0.88 -2.75 -3.25
C ASP A 54 -0.16 -2.18 -2.29
N LEU A 55 -0.34 -0.85 -2.27
CA LEU A 55 -1.40 -0.19 -1.51
C LEU A 55 -2.79 -0.65 -1.98
N TYR A 56 -3.05 -0.63 -3.29
CA TYR A 56 -4.32 -1.11 -3.83
C TYR A 56 -4.55 -2.59 -3.58
N TYR A 57 -3.51 -3.42 -3.69
CA TYR A 57 -3.62 -4.84 -3.32
C TYR A 57 -4.04 -5.04 -1.86
N LEU A 58 -3.46 -4.27 -0.94
CA LEU A 58 -3.82 -4.32 0.48
C LEU A 58 -5.26 -3.84 0.72
N SER A 59 -5.70 -2.83 -0.02
CA SER A 59 -7.07 -2.33 0.02
C SER A 59 -8.06 -3.39 -0.49
N ASP A 60 -7.78 -4.00 -1.63
CA ASP A 60 -8.62 -5.07 -2.21
C ASP A 60 -8.62 -6.33 -1.33
N SER A 61 -7.55 -6.56 -0.58
CA SER A 61 -7.45 -7.62 0.44
C SER A 61 -8.21 -7.29 1.73
N GLY A 62 -8.77 -6.09 1.87
CA GLY A 62 -9.50 -5.64 3.07
C GLY A 62 -8.60 -5.37 4.28
N LEU A 63 -7.29 -5.21 4.08
CA LEU A 63 -6.32 -4.97 5.15
C LEU A 63 -6.10 -3.47 5.43
N ILE A 64 -6.36 -2.63 4.44
CA ILE A 64 -6.43 -1.18 4.59
C ILE A 64 -7.68 -0.62 3.89
N HIS A 65 -8.07 0.60 4.25
CA HIS A 65 -9.07 1.39 3.55
C HIS A 65 -8.41 2.62 2.92
N CYS A 66 -8.45 2.72 1.58
CA CYS A 66 -8.03 3.92 0.86
C CYS A 66 -9.15 4.98 0.86
N ILE A 67 -8.78 6.24 1.10
CA ILE A 67 -9.71 7.37 1.25
C ILE A 67 -9.26 8.53 0.39
N GLY A 68 -10.23 9.24 -0.18
CA GLY A 68 -9.97 10.29 -1.14
C GLY A 68 -9.61 9.73 -2.52
N SER A 69 -9.75 10.59 -3.52
CA SER A 69 -9.29 10.34 -4.88
C SER A 69 -9.13 11.68 -5.54
N THR A 70 -7.92 12.00 -5.98
CA THR A 70 -7.70 13.16 -6.84
C THR A 70 -8.52 12.98 -8.13
N THR A 71 -9.20 14.05 -8.55
CA THR A 71 -10.19 14.05 -9.64
C THR A 71 -9.57 14.14 -11.03
N THR A 72 -8.24 14.17 -11.14
CA THR A 72 -7.52 14.35 -12.40
C THR A 72 -6.63 13.15 -12.72
N GLY A 73 -7.01 12.36 -13.74
CA GLY A 73 -6.17 11.30 -14.31
C GLY A 73 -6.20 9.96 -13.57
N HIS A 74 -5.05 9.29 -13.50
CA HIS A 74 -4.89 8.03 -12.76
C HIS A 74 -5.14 8.29 -11.27
N ARG A 75 -6.18 7.65 -10.72
CA ARG A 75 -6.64 7.91 -9.36
C ARG A 75 -5.56 7.50 -8.37
N ARG A 76 -5.20 8.39 -7.46
CA ARG A 76 -4.31 8.16 -6.32
C ARG A 76 -5.13 8.46 -5.05
N PRO A 77 -5.11 7.61 -4.02
CA PRO A 77 -5.78 7.97 -2.77
C PRO A 77 -5.05 9.13 -2.09
N ASP A 78 -5.78 9.90 -1.29
CA ASP A 78 -5.19 10.98 -0.49
C ASP A 78 -4.71 10.43 0.86
N PHE A 79 -5.40 9.41 1.37
CA PHE A 79 -5.11 8.77 2.65
C PHE A 79 -5.38 7.27 2.60
N PHE A 80 -4.82 6.56 3.58
CA PHE A 80 -5.14 5.16 3.86
C PHE A 80 -5.21 4.91 5.37
N MET A 81 -6.03 3.94 5.78
CA MET A 81 -6.21 3.56 7.19
C MET A 81 -6.10 2.06 7.32
N LEU A 82 -5.56 1.57 8.43
CA LEU A 82 -5.62 0.14 8.74
C LEU A 82 -7.06 -0.29 9.04
N THR A 83 -7.47 -1.47 8.56
CA THR A 83 -8.74 -2.09 8.98
C THR A 83 -8.54 -2.92 10.25
N PRO A 84 -9.63 -3.31 10.96
CA PRO A 84 -9.51 -4.29 12.03
C PRO A 84 -8.85 -5.61 11.59
N ALA A 85 -9.13 -6.07 10.37
CA ALA A 85 -8.48 -7.26 9.82
C ALA A 85 -6.98 -7.04 9.54
N GLY A 86 -6.60 -5.83 9.13
CA GLY A 86 -5.20 -5.43 9.02
C GLY A 86 -4.48 -5.35 10.37
N ALA A 87 -5.16 -4.89 11.42
CA ALA A 87 -4.64 -4.89 12.79
C ALA A 87 -4.44 -6.32 13.30
N ASP A 88 -5.45 -7.18 13.16
CA ASP A 88 -5.36 -8.60 13.54
C ASP A 88 -4.20 -9.31 12.83
N LEU A 89 -3.95 -8.98 11.56
CA LEU A 89 -2.84 -9.54 10.79
C LEU A 89 -1.48 -9.21 11.40
N LEU A 90 -1.33 -8.01 11.97
CA LEU A 90 -0.09 -7.53 12.59
C LEU A 90 0.06 -7.96 14.06
N GLU A 91 -1.04 -8.03 14.80
CA GLU A 91 -1.04 -8.33 16.23
C GLU A 91 -1.01 -9.83 16.54
N ILE A 92 -1.62 -10.67 15.69
CA ILE A 92 -1.63 -12.12 15.91
C ILE A 92 -0.29 -12.71 15.42
N PRO A 93 0.50 -13.34 16.31
CA PRO A 93 1.80 -13.89 15.96
C PRO A 93 1.74 -14.85 14.76
N GLY A 94 2.67 -14.70 13.81
CA GLY A 94 2.84 -15.58 12.64
C GLY A 94 1.93 -15.26 11.44
N ARG A 95 0.79 -14.58 11.62
CA ARG A 95 -0.15 -14.33 10.50
C ARG A 95 0.44 -13.42 9.43
N LEU A 96 1.20 -12.40 9.84
CA LEU A 96 1.88 -11.52 8.89
C LEU A 96 2.88 -12.31 8.03
N ASP A 97 3.60 -13.26 8.63
CA ASP A 97 4.60 -14.06 7.94
C ASP A 97 3.97 -15.08 6.99
N GLU A 98 2.85 -15.70 7.39
CA GLU A 98 2.06 -16.57 6.52
C GLU A 98 1.50 -15.83 5.31
N ARG A 99 1.00 -14.60 5.50
CA ARG A 99 0.35 -13.82 4.45
C ARG A 99 1.35 -13.16 3.51
N PHE A 100 2.44 -12.62 4.04
CA PHE A 100 3.46 -11.89 3.30
C PHE A 100 4.85 -12.40 3.68
N PRO A 101 5.32 -13.55 3.18
CA PRO A 101 6.63 -14.11 3.49
C PRO A 101 7.77 -13.10 3.31
N ALA A 102 8.72 -13.11 4.26
CA ALA A 102 9.96 -12.34 4.16
C ALA A 102 11.01 -13.08 3.34
#